data_AF-A0A816GWQ8-F1
#
_entry.id   AF-A0A816GWQ8-F1
#
_cell.length_a   1.000
_cell.length_b   1.000
_cell.length_c   1.000
_cell.angle_alpha   90.00
_cell.angle_beta   90.00
_cell.angle_gamma   90.00
#
_symmetry.space_group_name_H-M   'P 1'
#
loop_
_entity.id
_entity.type
_entity.pdbx_description
1 polymer ?
#
loop_
_entity_poly.entity_id
_entity_poly.type
_entity_poly.pdbx_seq_one_letter_code
_entity_poly.pdbx_strand_id
1 'polypeptide(L)'
;QPLTDDIYSFQHSQGVSTSEQLDNLLTNESIGKYFDVENGKVLRCHVVQRSAENYGDSLHEGDLIIFVIHHIAFDLSSYKPFLKAFERACWATEYQQSVLTIPQYIDFALYEQALLTDRSVESKMNKARRFWANVMHGYDWDKIRHLVPDEGQTDRHHSGRGCSTAFTIDQDVVDSMMLFASTNNVTMFSMFLTCYYAFLFKLTNHDDDLCVVSSTANRSEKEIQNMIGIFLNLLLYRIKIDPNITYKRLVQQ
;
A
#
# COMPACT_ATOMS: atom_id res chain seq x y z
N GLN A 1 -22.86 -11.43 19.34
CA GLN A 1 -22.77 -12.83 18.88
C GLN A 1 -21.39 -13.34 19.27
N PRO A 2 -21.23 -14.58 19.77
CA PRO A 2 -19.90 -15.14 19.94
C PRO A 2 -19.22 -15.14 18.57
N LEU A 3 -17.98 -14.65 18.51
CA LEU A 3 -17.14 -14.70 17.33
C LEU A 3 -17.02 -16.17 16.93
N THR A 4 -17.69 -16.58 15.85
CA THR A 4 -17.51 -17.93 15.31
C THR A 4 -16.09 -18.01 14.75
N ASP A 5 -15.29 -18.94 15.27
CA ASP A 5 -13.87 -19.19 14.93
C ASP A 5 -13.59 -19.44 13.44
N ASP A 6 -14.60 -19.45 12.58
CA ASP A 6 -14.49 -19.86 11.18
C ASP A 6 -13.89 -18.79 10.25
N ILE A 7 -13.91 -17.50 10.63
CA ILE A 7 -13.49 -16.40 9.73
C ILE A 7 -12.24 -15.66 10.23
N TYR A 8 -12.01 -15.65 11.54
CA TYR A 8 -10.92 -14.88 12.16
C TYR A 8 -10.06 -15.79 13.01
N SER A 9 -8.73 -15.63 12.94
CA SER A 9 -7.83 -16.27 13.88
C SER A 9 -7.45 -15.29 14.99
N PHE A 10 -7.78 -15.68 16.22
CA PHE A 10 -7.48 -14.94 17.44
C PHE A 10 -6.43 -15.70 18.24
N GLN A 11 -5.40 -14.99 18.70
CA GLN A 11 -4.34 -15.53 19.55
C GLN A 11 -4.14 -14.65 20.79
N HIS A 12 -3.75 -15.28 21.89
CA HIS A 12 -3.48 -14.62 23.15
C HIS A 12 -2.16 -15.12 23.73
N SER A 13 -1.26 -14.19 24.06
CA SER A 13 0.03 -14.48 24.71
C SER A 13 0.21 -13.62 25.96
N GLN A 14 0.85 -14.19 26.98
CA GLN A 14 1.19 -13.50 28.24
C GLN A 14 2.71 -13.51 28.47
N GLY A 15 3.22 -12.54 29.24
CA GLY A 15 4.61 -12.51 29.68
C GLY A 15 5.64 -12.10 28.62
N VAL A 16 5.21 -11.43 27.54
CA VAL A 16 6.11 -10.89 26.51
C VAL A 16 6.71 -9.57 26.99
N SER A 17 7.77 -9.65 27.78
CA SER A 17 8.34 -8.50 28.48
C SER A 17 9.52 -7.85 27.73
N THR A 18 10.32 -8.65 27.02
CA THR A 18 11.55 -8.18 26.35
C THR A 18 11.34 -7.81 24.88
N SER A 19 12.19 -6.93 24.34
CA SER A 19 12.18 -6.55 22.92
C SER A 19 12.44 -7.75 22.00
N GLU A 20 13.35 -8.65 22.37
CA GLU A 20 13.64 -9.85 21.58
C GLU A 20 12.43 -10.80 21.48
N GLN A 21 11.68 -10.98 22.57
CA GLN A 21 10.44 -11.76 22.54
C GLN A 21 9.39 -11.11 21.64
N LEU A 22 9.31 -9.78 21.65
CA LEU A 22 8.40 -9.04 20.78
C LEU A 22 8.79 -9.15 19.30
N ASP A 23 10.08 -9.00 18.98
CA ASP A 23 10.58 -9.13 17.60
C ASP A 23 10.37 -10.54 17.06
N ASN A 24 10.61 -11.56 17.89
CA ASN A 24 10.32 -12.96 17.55
C ASN A 24 8.82 -13.19 17.33
N LEU A 25 7.97 -12.59 18.17
CA LEU A 25 6.52 -12.67 18.01
C LEU A 25 6.05 -12.03 16.70
N LEU A 26 6.50 -10.80 16.40
CA LEU A 26 6.18 -10.10 15.16
C LEU A 26 6.68 -10.87 13.93
N THR A 27 7.87 -11.44 14.02
CA THR A 27 8.44 -12.30 12.96
C THR A 27 7.59 -13.54 12.74
N ASN A 28 7.17 -14.22 13.82
CA ASN A 28 6.31 -15.40 13.75
C ASN A 28 4.90 -15.10 13.24
N GLU A 29 4.38 -13.89 13.50
CA GLU A 29 3.10 -13.46 12.93
C GLU A 29 3.20 -13.16 11.43
N SER A 30 4.38 -12.77 10.95
CA SER A 30 4.60 -12.29 9.58
C SER A 30 5.12 -13.38 8.63
N ILE A 31 6.02 -14.25 9.09
CA ILE A 31 6.74 -15.23 8.27
C ILE A 31 6.09 -16.60 8.36
N GLY A 32 5.87 -17.24 7.20
CA GLY A 32 5.47 -18.65 7.10
C GLY A 32 4.00 -18.96 7.48
N LYS A 33 3.26 -17.99 8.03
CA LYS A 33 1.82 -18.10 8.28
C LYS A 33 1.02 -17.55 7.10
N TYR A 34 0.67 -18.42 6.16
CA TYR A 34 -0.18 -18.06 5.02
C TYR A 34 -1.64 -17.88 5.44
N PHE A 35 -2.35 -16.98 4.75
CA PHE A 35 -3.78 -16.81 4.91
C PHE A 35 -4.55 -17.79 4.02
N ASP A 36 -5.66 -18.31 4.52
CA ASP A 36 -6.61 -19.12 3.75
C ASP A 36 -7.63 -18.17 3.10
N VAL A 37 -7.17 -17.53 2.01
CA VAL A 37 -7.93 -16.51 1.28
C VAL A 37 -9.16 -17.13 0.60
N GLU A 38 -9.09 -18.40 0.20
CA GLU A 38 -10.21 -19.11 -0.44
C GLU A 38 -11.43 -19.17 0.47
N ASN A 39 -11.22 -19.39 1.77
CA ASN A 39 -12.28 -19.39 2.78
C ASN A 39 -12.48 -18.03 3.47
N GLY A 40 -11.90 -16.95 2.93
CA GLY A 40 -12.07 -15.59 3.45
C GLY A 40 -11.34 -15.30 4.76
N LYS A 41 -10.42 -16.15 5.20
CA LYS A 41 -9.62 -15.96 6.41
C LYS A 41 -8.46 -15.02 6.10
N VAL A 42 -8.73 -13.72 6.12
CA VAL A 42 -7.80 -12.64 5.72
C VAL A 42 -7.37 -11.73 6.87
N LEU A 43 -7.82 -12.00 8.10
CA LEU A 43 -7.51 -11.21 9.29
C LEU A 43 -7.09 -12.12 10.45
N ARG A 44 -5.98 -11.76 11.08
CA ARG A 44 -5.51 -12.32 12.35
C ARG A 44 -5.39 -11.21 13.39
N CYS A 45 -5.76 -11.52 14.62
CA CYS A 45 -5.61 -10.65 15.77
C CYS A 45 -4.83 -11.40 16.87
N HIS A 46 -3.78 -10.77 17.39
CA HIS A 46 -3.00 -11.32 18.50
C HIS A 46 -2.95 -10.30 19.63
N VAL A 47 -3.53 -10.66 20.78
CA VAL A 47 -3.47 -9.88 22.00
C VAL A 47 -2.29 -10.33 22.85
N VAL A 48 -1.44 -9.37 23.24
CA VAL A 48 -0.18 -9.62 23.95
C VAL A 48 -0.19 -8.86 25.26
N GLN A 49 -0.37 -9.61 26.35
CA GLN A 49 -0.19 -9.09 27.71
C GLN A 49 1.30 -9.13 28.07
N ARG A 50 1.90 -7.96 28.28
CA ARG A 50 3.34 -7.82 28.52
C ARG A 50 3.71 -7.97 29.98
N SER A 51 2.78 -7.66 30.89
CA SER A 51 2.98 -7.91 32.32
C SER A 51 3.01 -9.41 32.61
N ALA A 52 3.85 -9.82 33.56
CA ALA A 52 3.83 -11.16 34.13
C ALA A 52 2.75 -11.33 35.22
N GLU A 53 2.20 -10.22 35.71
CA GLU A 53 1.09 -10.24 36.66
C GLU A 53 -0.20 -10.59 35.91
N ASN A 54 -0.88 -11.64 36.36
CA ASN A 54 -2.12 -12.09 35.75
C ASN A 54 -3.28 -11.20 36.20
N TYR A 55 -3.62 -10.22 35.38
CA TYR A 55 -4.76 -9.34 35.60
C TYR A 55 -6.07 -9.86 34.96
N GLY A 56 -6.13 -11.14 34.58
CA GLY A 56 -7.26 -11.72 33.87
C GLY A 56 -7.37 -11.22 32.43
N ASP A 57 -8.60 -11.03 31.94
CA ASP A 57 -8.88 -10.67 30.54
C ASP A 57 -8.76 -9.16 30.23
N SER A 58 -8.24 -8.36 31.17
CA SER A 58 -8.09 -6.91 31.00
C SER A 58 -6.77 -6.56 30.32
N LEU A 59 -6.79 -5.54 29.46
CA LEU A 59 -5.59 -4.95 28.88
C LEU A 59 -5.06 -3.82 29.77
N HIS A 60 -3.75 -3.74 29.87
CA HIS A 60 -3.03 -2.75 30.66
C HIS A 60 -2.15 -1.87 29.78
N GLU A 61 -1.70 -0.76 30.36
CA GLU A 61 -0.74 0.11 29.70
C GLU A 61 0.52 -0.67 29.34
N GLY A 62 0.91 -0.60 28.06
CA GLY A 62 2.05 -1.34 27.51
C GLY A 62 1.67 -2.64 26.80
N ASP A 63 0.48 -3.21 27.04
CA ASP A 63 -0.01 -4.37 26.28
C ASP A 63 -0.21 -4.02 24.81
N LEU A 64 -0.14 -5.03 23.94
CA LEU A 64 -0.18 -4.86 22.50
C LEU A 64 -1.34 -5.63 21.88
N ILE A 65 -1.92 -5.04 20.84
CA ILE A 65 -2.85 -5.73 19.93
C ILE A 65 -2.23 -5.68 18.54
N ILE A 66 -1.94 -6.85 17.99
CA ILE A 66 -1.33 -7.00 16.68
C ILE A 66 -2.41 -7.44 15.71
N PHE A 67 -2.64 -6.65 14.67
CA PHE A 67 -3.47 -7.03 13.54
C PHE A 67 -2.62 -7.38 12.33
N VAL A 68 -2.80 -8.57 11.79
CA VAL A 68 -2.22 -8.97 10.51
C VAL A 68 -3.35 -9.16 9.53
N ILE A 69 -3.35 -8.36 8.46
CA ILE A 69 -4.44 -8.33 7.49
C ILE A 69 -3.85 -8.59 6.10
N HIS A 70 -4.44 -9.52 5.37
CA HIS A 70 -4.03 -9.78 3.99
C HIS A 70 -4.39 -8.59 3.10
N HIS A 71 -3.45 -8.13 2.28
CA HIS A 71 -3.63 -6.94 1.43
C HIS A 71 -4.79 -7.04 0.42
N ILE A 72 -5.30 -8.25 0.14
CA ILE A 72 -6.52 -8.46 -0.66
C ILE A 72 -7.77 -7.78 -0.08
N ALA A 73 -7.79 -7.55 1.24
CA ALA A 73 -8.94 -6.96 1.94
C ALA A 73 -8.62 -5.59 2.53
N PHE A 74 -7.38 -5.10 2.39
CA PHE A 74 -6.90 -3.95 3.13
C PHE A 74 -5.78 -3.21 2.40
N ASP A 75 -5.98 -1.91 2.15
CA ASP A 75 -4.94 -1.00 1.69
C ASP A 75 -4.46 -0.05 2.80
N LEU A 76 -3.42 0.71 2.51
CA LEU A 76 -2.83 1.66 3.46
C LEU A 76 -3.85 2.72 3.94
N SER A 77 -4.79 3.10 3.08
CA SER A 77 -5.84 4.08 3.42
C SER A 77 -6.94 3.52 4.33
N SER A 78 -7.09 2.20 4.41
CA SER A 78 -8.02 1.52 5.31
C SER A 78 -7.60 1.60 6.78
N TYR A 79 -6.33 1.91 7.07
CA TYR A 79 -5.79 2.02 8.44
C TYR A 79 -6.57 2.99 9.32
N LYS A 80 -6.79 4.23 8.86
CA LYS A 80 -7.46 5.25 9.68
C LYS A 80 -8.95 4.91 9.96
N PRO A 81 -9.76 4.50 8.96
CA PRO A 81 -11.12 4.03 9.22
C PRO A 81 -11.18 2.81 10.14
N PHE A 82 -10.25 1.86 9.97
CA PHE A 82 -10.16 0.67 10.82
C PHE A 82 -9.92 1.05 12.28
N LEU A 83 -8.93 1.89 12.57
CA LEU A 83 -8.66 2.32 13.94
C LEU A 83 -9.84 3.04 14.59
N LYS A 84 -10.52 3.93 13.85
CA LYS A 84 -11.72 4.61 14.36
C LYS A 84 -12.86 3.64 14.66
N ALA A 85 -13.05 2.61 13.82
CA ALA A 85 -14.05 1.58 14.06
C ALA A 85 -13.69 0.73 15.28
N PHE A 86 -12.40 0.39 15.43
CA PHE A 86 -11.89 -0.35 16.57
C PHE A 86 -12.04 0.41 17.88
N GLU A 87 -11.61 1.69 17.94
CA GLU A 87 -11.87 2.61 19.07
C GLU A 87 -13.32 2.57 19.52
N ARG A 88 -14.24 2.82 18.57
CA ARG A 88 -15.68 2.87 18.86
C ARG A 88 -16.19 1.56 19.44
N ALA A 89 -15.71 0.44 18.93
CA ALA A 89 -16.07 -0.88 19.43
C ALA A 89 -15.58 -1.10 20.87
N CYS A 90 -14.40 -0.59 21.24
CA CYS A 90 -13.85 -0.72 22.58
C CYS A 90 -14.62 0.08 23.65
N TRP A 91 -15.18 1.24 23.31
CA TRP A 91 -15.90 2.10 24.28
C TRP A 91 -17.42 2.07 24.16
N ALA A 92 -17.99 1.26 23.27
CA ALA A 92 -19.44 1.11 23.19
C ALA A 92 -19.97 0.41 24.46
N THR A 93 -20.53 1.18 25.39
CA THR A 93 -21.05 0.69 26.68
C THR A 93 -22.42 -0.01 26.55
N GLU A 94 -23.17 0.30 25.51
CA GLU A 94 -24.36 -0.41 25.06
C GLU A 94 -24.39 -0.34 23.53
N TYR A 95 -24.87 -1.40 22.90
CA TYR A 95 -24.89 -1.61 21.46
C TYR A 95 -25.86 -0.63 20.76
N GLN A 96 -25.57 0.66 20.75
CA GLN A 96 -26.13 1.61 19.79
C GLN A 96 -25.46 1.35 18.43
N GLN A 97 -25.75 0.19 17.87
CA GLN A 97 -25.64 0.01 16.43
C GLN A 97 -26.72 0.88 15.79
N SER A 98 -26.43 2.17 15.61
CA SER A 98 -26.87 2.77 14.36
C SER A 98 -26.09 2.01 13.30
N VAL A 99 -26.70 0.97 12.73
CA VAL A 99 -26.24 0.38 11.48
C VAL A 99 -26.37 1.50 10.46
N LEU A 100 -25.36 2.36 10.40
CA LEU A 100 -25.25 3.28 9.28
C LEU A 100 -25.18 2.35 8.09
N THR A 101 -26.17 2.46 7.20
CA THR A 101 -26.19 1.80 5.89
C THR A 101 -25.11 2.45 5.03
N ILE A 102 -23.86 2.32 5.45
CA ILE A 102 -22.70 2.77 4.70
C ILE A 102 -22.44 1.67 3.67
N PRO A 103 -22.28 2.03 2.38
CA PRO A 103 -21.83 1.09 1.37
C PRO A 103 -20.64 0.27 1.87
N GLN A 104 -20.70 -1.03 1.63
CA GLN A 104 -19.64 -1.97 1.96
C GLN A 104 -18.74 -2.16 0.74
N TYR A 105 -17.57 -2.75 0.94
CA TYR A 105 -16.63 -3.01 -0.16
C TYR A 105 -17.26 -3.85 -1.28
N ILE A 106 -18.21 -4.74 -0.95
CA ILE A 106 -18.96 -5.51 -1.95
C ILE A 106 -19.78 -4.62 -2.89
N ASP A 107 -20.36 -3.53 -2.39
CA ASP A 107 -21.12 -2.58 -3.21
C ASP A 107 -20.19 -1.86 -4.19
N PHE A 108 -18.97 -1.51 -3.74
CA PHE A 108 -17.94 -0.95 -4.60
C PHE A 108 -17.48 -1.96 -5.66
N ALA A 109 -17.25 -3.22 -5.29
CA ALA A 109 -16.85 -4.26 -6.24
C ALA A 109 -17.90 -4.51 -7.33
N LEU A 110 -19.18 -4.53 -6.96
CA LEU A 110 -20.30 -4.63 -7.93
C LEU A 110 -20.38 -3.39 -8.83
N TYR A 111 -20.19 -2.20 -8.26
CA TYR A 111 -20.11 -0.95 -9.02
C TYR A 111 -18.96 -0.96 -10.04
N GLU A 112 -17.76 -1.38 -9.63
CA GLU A 112 -16.59 -1.47 -10.51
C GLU A 112 -16.80 -2.50 -11.62
N GLN A 113 -17.39 -3.65 -11.31
CA GLN A 113 -17.77 -4.67 -12.30
C GLN A 113 -18.75 -4.12 -13.35
N ALA A 114 -19.74 -3.33 -12.93
CA ALA A 114 -20.67 -2.67 -13.85
C ALA A 114 -19.95 -1.68 -14.78
N LEU A 115 -18.99 -0.90 -14.27
CA LEU A 115 -18.18 -0.01 -15.11
C LEU A 115 -17.31 -0.75 -16.13
N LEU A 116 -16.78 -1.92 -15.76
CA LEU A 116 -15.94 -2.73 -16.64
C LEU A 116 -16.72 -3.40 -17.78
N THR A 117 -18.02 -3.67 -17.55
CA THR A 117 -18.91 -4.34 -18.50
C THR A 117 -19.58 -3.38 -19.50
N ASP A 118 -19.55 -2.07 -19.25
CA ASP A 118 -20.02 -1.06 -20.21
C ASP A 118 -19.16 -1.04 -21.49
N ARG A 119 -19.77 -1.54 -22.58
CA ARG A 119 -19.14 -1.67 -23.90
C ARG A 119 -19.27 -0.41 -24.77
N SER A 120 -19.90 0.66 -24.29
CA SER A 120 -20.05 1.89 -25.08
C SER A 120 -18.69 2.53 -25.40
N VAL A 121 -18.54 3.09 -26.60
CA VAL A 121 -17.30 3.77 -27.02
C VAL A 121 -16.97 4.96 -26.12
N GLU A 122 -18.02 5.57 -25.57
CA GLU A 122 -17.97 6.72 -24.67
C GLU A 122 -17.67 6.35 -23.21
N SER A 123 -17.70 5.06 -22.86
CA SER A 123 -17.43 4.60 -21.49
C SER A 123 -16.07 5.08 -21.01
N LYS A 124 -16.03 5.49 -19.74
CA LYS A 124 -14.78 5.95 -19.09
C LYS A 124 -13.69 4.88 -19.18
N MET A 125 -14.07 3.61 -19.06
CA MET A 125 -13.16 2.47 -19.15
C MET A 125 -12.55 2.34 -20.55
N ASN A 126 -13.34 2.46 -21.62
CA ASN A 126 -12.81 2.37 -22.98
C ASN A 126 -11.92 3.57 -23.33
N LYS A 127 -12.23 4.77 -22.81
CA LYS A 127 -11.32 5.92 -22.89
C LYS A 127 -9.99 5.66 -22.18
N ALA A 128 -10.02 5.13 -20.96
CA ALA A 128 -8.82 4.78 -20.20
C ALA A 128 -7.97 3.69 -20.91
N ARG A 129 -8.61 2.65 -21.46
CA ARG A 129 -7.93 1.60 -22.24
C ARG A 129 -7.17 2.18 -23.44
N ARG A 130 -7.82 3.05 -24.22
CA ARG A 130 -7.18 3.73 -25.37
C ARG A 130 -6.03 4.63 -24.91
N PHE A 131 -6.21 5.38 -23.83
CA PHE A 131 -5.16 6.21 -23.25
C PHE A 131 -3.92 5.37 -22.90
N TRP A 132 -4.09 4.29 -22.13
CA TRP A 132 -2.97 3.45 -21.72
C TRP A 132 -2.33 2.68 -22.88
N ALA A 133 -3.12 2.21 -23.85
CA ALA A 133 -2.60 1.61 -25.08
C ALA A 133 -1.69 2.59 -25.85
N ASN A 134 -2.07 3.87 -25.90
CA ASN A 134 -1.26 4.91 -26.53
C ASN A 134 -0.01 5.25 -25.71
N VAL A 135 -0.13 5.43 -24.39
CA VAL A 135 1.00 5.72 -23.49
C VAL A 135 2.06 4.61 -23.57
N MET A 136 1.62 3.34 -23.62
CA MET A 136 2.51 2.17 -23.66
C MET A 136 2.85 1.70 -25.07
N HIS A 137 2.41 2.42 -26.11
CA HIS A 137 2.69 2.04 -27.49
C HIS A 137 4.21 1.98 -27.76
N GLY A 138 4.69 0.84 -28.26
CA GLY A 138 6.10 0.61 -28.56
C GLY A 138 7.00 0.57 -27.31
N TYR A 139 6.45 0.38 -26.11
CA TYR A 139 7.27 0.05 -24.94
C TYR A 139 7.76 -1.40 -25.06
N ASP A 140 9.05 -1.62 -24.85
CA ASP A 140 9.64 -2.96 -24.84
C ASP A 140 9.42 -3.63 -23.47
N TRP A 141 8.42 -4.49 -23.40
CA TRP A 141 8.06 -5.23 -22.19
C TRP A 141 8.99 -6.40 -21.89
N ASP A 142 9.69 -6.91 -22.92
CA ASP A 142 10.60 -8.05 -22.80
C ASP A 142 12.02 -7.61 -22.41
N LYS A 143 12.30 -6.31 -22.47
CA LYS A 143 13.57 -5.72 -22.02
C LYS A 143 13.75 -5.91 -20.51
N ILE A 144 14.50 -6.95 -20.16
CA ILE A 144 14.96 -7.18 -18.79
C ILE A 144 15.97 -6.07 -18.45
N ARG A 145 15.58 -5.19 -17.52
CA ARG A 145 16.47 -4.18 -16.97
C ARG A 145 17.20 -4.78 -15.78
N HIS A 146 18.46 -5.14 -15.97
CA HIS A 146 19.33 -5.51 -14.85
C HIS A 146 19.64 -4.23 -14.06
N LEU A 147 18.91 -4.02 -12.96
CA LEU A 147 19.12 -2.88 -12.06
C LEU A 147 20.36 -3.07 -11.17
N VAL A 148 20.85 -4.31 -11.06
CA VAL A 148 22.05 -4.65 -10.28
C VAL A 148 23.14 -5.13 -11.24
N PRO A 149 24.35 -4.54 -11.22
CA PRO A 149 25.40 -4.86 -12.19
C PRO A 149 25.96 -6.29 -12.19
N ASP A 150 25.53 -7.18 -11.29
CA ASP A 150 26.21 -8.48 -11.08
C ASP A 150 25.28 -9.66 -10.74
N GLU A 151 23.96 -9.46 -10.76
CA GLU A 151 23.02 -10.57 -10.62
C GLU A 151 22.67 -11.07 -12.02
N GLY A 152 23.32 -12.17 -12.42
CA GLY A 152 22.91 -12.97 -13.57
C GLY A 152 21.42 -13.34 -13.48
N GLN A 153 20.82 -13.78 -14.58
CA GLN A 153 19.37 -14.05 -14.67
C GLN A 153 18.87 -14.82 -13.45
N THR A 154 18.22 -14.11 -12.52
CA THR A 154 17.63 -14.73 -11.34
C THR A 154 16.46 -15.58 -11.80
N ASP A 155 16.42 -16.84 -11.37
CA ASP A 155 15.25 -17.70 -11.50
C ASP A 155 13.99 -16.90 -11.15
N ARG A 156 12.91 -17.11 -11.92
CA ARG A 156 11.62 -16.40 -11.80
C ARG A 156 10.88 -16.62 -10.47
N HIS A 157 11.52 -17.26 -9.49
CA HIS A 157 11.00 -17.48 -8.15
C HIS A 157 11.30 -16.28 -7.27
N HIS A 158 10.33 -15.37 -7.15
CA HIS A 158 10.37 -14.29 -6.19
C HIS A 158 10.41 -14.86 -4.77
N SER A 159 11.54 -14.72 -4.07
CA SER A 159 11.72 -15.21 -2.69
C SER A 159 10.84 -14.46 -1.68
N GLY A 160 10.28 -13.31 -2.08
CA GLY A 160 9.54 -12.40 -1.19
C GLY A 160 10.41 -11.69 -0.15
N ARG A 161 11.71 -11.97 -0.10
CA ARG A 161 12.64 -11.30 0.82
C ARG A 161 12.98 -9.91 0.29
N GLY A 162 12.86 -8.91 1.15
CA GLY A 162 13.25 -7.54 0.86
C GLY A 162 14.00 -6.94 2.05
N CYS A 163 14.71 -5.84 1.80
CA CYS A 163 15.28 -5.00 2.83
C CYS A 163 14.86 -3.56 2.59
N SER A 164 14.80 -2.78 3.66
CA SER A 164 14.49 -1.36 3.61
C SER A 164 15.65 -0.59 4.23
N THR A 165 16.08 0.48 3.56
CA THR A 165 17.04 1.43 4.12
C THR A 165 16.36 2.78 4.26
N ALA A 166 16.53 3.41 5.42
CA ALA A 166 15.99 4.71 5.72
C ALA A 166 17.13 5.74 5.69
N PHE A 167 16.85 6.90 5.11
CA PHE A 167 17.74 8.05 5.16
C PHE A 167 16.90 9.30 5.41
N THR A 168 17.54 10.34 5.92
CA THR A 168 16.91 11.63 6.21
C THR A 168 17.49 12.69 5.28
N ILE A 169 16.64 13.63 4.87
CA ILE A 169 17.03 14.80 4.09
C ILE A 169 16.99 15.99 5.04
N ASP A 170 18.05 16.78 5.07
CA ASP A 170 18.15 17.94 5.94
C ASP A 170 17.09 19.00 5.59
N GLN A 171 16.64 19.73 6.61
CA GLN A 171 15.49 20.64 6.49
C GLN A 171 15.73 21.77 5.48
N ASP A 172 16.96 22.28 5.38
CA ASP A 172 17.35 23.32 4.41
C ASP A 172 17.20 22.85 2.96
N VAL A 173 17.49 21.57 2.69
CA VAL A 173 17.25 20.94 1.39
C VAL A 173 15.75 20.83 1.13
N VAL A 174 14.97 20.39 2.12
CA VAL A 174 13.50 20.29 1.99
C VAL A 174 12.88 21.66 1.70
N ASP A 175 13.30 22.70 2.39
CA ASP A 175 12.82 24.08 2.18
C ASP A 175 13.15 24.58 0.77
N SER A 176 14.37 24.31 0.30
CA SER A 176 14.81 24.65 -1.05
C SER A 176 13.99 23.90 -2.11
N MET A 177 13.65 22.64 -1.87
CA MET A 177 12.81 21.84 -2.76
C MET A 177 11.36 22.38 -2.79
N MET A 178 10.78 22.75 -1.65
CA MET A 178 9.44 23.36 -1.59
C MET A 178 9.38 24.69 -2.35
N LEU A 179 10.42 25.52 -2.23
CA LEU A 179 10.54 26.75 -3.00
C LEU A 179 10.66 26.47 -4.51
N PHE A 180 11.46 25.47 -4.90
CA PHE A 180 11.55 25.07 -6.31
C PHE A 180 10.21 24.56 -6.85
N ALA A 181 9.52 23.71 -6.09
CA ALA A 181 8.22 23.14 -6.46
C ALA A 181 7.19 24.24 -6.73
N SER A 182 7.05 25.17 -5.79
CA SER A 182 6.13 26.31 -5.92
C SER A 182 6.50 27.25 -7.08
N THR A 183 7.79 27.57 -7.24
CA THR A 183 8.26 28.48 -8.30
C THR A 183 8.06 27.91 -9.71
N ASN A 184 8.12 26.58 -9.87
CA ASN A 184 8.04 25.91 -11.17
C ASN A 184 6.69 25.22 -11.41
N ASN A 185 5.69 25.39 -10.53
CA ASN A 185 4.38 24.74 -10.58
C ASN A 185 4.48 23.20 -10.70
N VAL A 186 5.41 22.60 -9.96
CA VAL A 186 5.57 21.13 -9.88
C VAL A 186 5.33 20.66 -8.45
N THR A 187 5.12 19.36 -8.28
CA THR A 187 4.93 18.76 -6.95
C THR A 187 6.21 18.15 -6.43
N MET A 188 6.31 17.99 -5.11
CA MET A 188 7.41 17.24 -4.48
C MET A 188 7.49 15.80 -5.02
N PHE A 189 6.33 15.19 -5.29
CA PHE A 189 6.24 13.87 -5.93
C PHE A 189 6.92 13.88 -7.31
N SER A 190 6.57 14.83 -8.19
CA SER A 190 7.20 14.97 -9.51
C SER A 190 8.71 15.15 -9.38
N MET A 191 9.18 15.97 -8.43
CA MET A 191 10.61 16.19 -8.21
C MET A 191 11.35 14.90 -7.82
N PHE A 192 10.83 14.13 -6.87
CA PHE A 192 11.44 12.86 -6.46
C PHE A 192 11.33 11.80 -7.55
N LEU A 193 10.21 11.75 -8.28
CA LEU A 193 10.04 10.87 -9.41
C LEU A 193 11.08 11.17 -10.51
N THR A 194 11.32 12.45 -10.81
CA THR A 194 12.39 12.87 -11.74
C THR A 194 13.78 12.50 -11.24
N CYS A 195 14.07 12.66 -9.95
CA CYS A 195 15.33 12.21 -9.37
C CYS A 195 15.49 10.68 -9.52
N TYR A 196 14.42 9.92 -9.29
CA TYR A 196 14.42 8.47 -9.45
C TYR A 196 14.64 8.05 -10.91
N TYR A 197 14.01 8.72 -11.87
CA TYR A 197 14.28 8.49 -13.29
C TYR A 197 15.72 8.82 -13.69
N ALA A 198 16.28 9.95 -13.21
CA ALA A 198 17.68 10.28 -13.47
C ALA A 198 18.64 9.25 -12.87
N PHE A 199 18.29 8.69 -11.70
CA PHE A 199 19.03 7.58 -11.10
C PHE A 199 18.94 6.31 -11.96
N LEU A 200 17.73 5.90 -12.35
CA LEU A 200 17.51 4.72 -13.21
C LEU A 200 18.19 4.86 -14.58
N PHE A 201 18.14 6.04 -15.19
CA PHE A 201 18.81 6.35 -16.45
C PHE A 201 20.31 6.07 -16.34
N LYS A 202 20.96 6.54 -15.26
CA LYS A 202 22.39 6.26 -15.02
C LYS A 202 22.65 4.79 -14.71
N LEU A 203 21.80 4.16 -13.90
CA LEU A 203 21.94 2.77 -13.47
C LEU A 203 21.81 1.77 -14.63
N THR A 204 20.97 2.09 -15.61
CA THR A 204 20.65 1.22 -16.75
C THR A 204 21.50 1.52 -17.99
N ASN A 205 22.67 2.14 -17.82
CA ASN A 205 23.57 2.54 -18.92
C ASN A 205 22.89 3.44 -19.97
N HIS A 206 22.20 4.48 -19.49
CA HIS A 206 21.53 5.52 -20.30
C HIS A 206 20.37 4.99 -21.15
N ASP A 207 19.60 4.06 -20.62
CA ASP A 207 18.34 3.66 -21.23
C ASP A 207 17.33 4.82 -21.14
N ASP A 208 16.89 5.29 -22.31
CA ASP A 208 16.11 6.51 -22.43
C ASP A 208 14.60 6.30 -22.26
N ASP A 209 14.07 5.09 -22.47
CA ASP A 209 12.64 4.79 -22.36
C ASP A 209 12.34 4.05 -21.05
N LEU A 210 12.01 4.79 -19.99
CA LEU A 210 11.83 4.26 -18.64
C LEU A 210 10.36 4.25 -18.24
N CYS A 211 9.93 3.17 -17.57
CA CYS A 211 8.61 3.06 -16.98
C CYS A 211 8.71 2.66 -15.51
N VAL A 212 8.08 3.43 -14.63
CA VAL A 212 8.01 3.16 -13.19
C VAL A 212 6.55 3.15 -12.74
N VAL A 213 6.28 2.40 -11.68
CA VAL A 213 4.94 2.31 -11.10
C VAL A 213 4.90 3.10 -9.81
N SER A 214 3.84 3.88 -9.61
CA SER A 214 3.49 4.42 -8.30
C SER A 214 2.05 4.10 -7.98
N SER A 215 1.77 3.84 -6.71
CA SER A 215 0.41 3.59 -6.25
C SER A 215 -0.34 4.90 -5.94
N THR A 216 -1.66 4.89 -6.11
CA THR A 216 -2.59 5.92 -5.65
C THR A 216 -3.67 5.28 -4.78
N ALA A 217 -4.18 6.01 -3.79
CA ALA A 217 -5.23 5.54 -2.90
C ALA A 217 -6.56 5.28 -3.62
N ASN A 218 -6.80 5.94 -4.77
CA ASN A 218 -8.00 5.78 -5.59
C ASN A 218 -9.33 6.00 -4.84
N ARG A 219 -9.36 6.93 -3.88
CA ARG A 219 -10.50 7.22 -3.00
C ARG A 219 -10.97 8.67 -3.16
N SER A 220 -11.24 9.09 -4.39
CA SER A 220 -11.71 10.46 -4.68
C SER A 220 -13.13 10.70 -4.17
N GLU A 221 -14.00 9.70 -4.28
CA GLU A 221 -15.42 9.81 -3.93
C GLU A 221 -15.65 9.72 -2.42
N LYS A 222 -16.53 10.56 -1.89
CA LYS A 222 -16.80 10.65 -0.43
C LYS A 222 -17.29 9.33 0.16
N GLU A 223 -18.03 8.57 -0.63
CA GLU A 223 -18.66 7.30 -0.30
C GLU A 223 -17.62 6.21 0.01
N ILE A 224 -16.43 6.28 -0.60
CA ILE A 224 -15.36 5.27 -0.44
C ILE A 224 -14.18 5.76 0.41
N GLN A 225 -14.14 7.05 0.77
CA GLN A 225 -13.04 7.64 1.54
C GLN A 225 -12.81 6.96 2.90
N ASN A 226 -13.89 6.56 3.57
CA ASN A 226 -13.82 5.93 4.89
C ASN A 226 -14.14 4.43 4.88
N MET A 227 -14.15 3.80 3.70
CA MET A 227 -14.45 2.37 3.57
C MET A 227 -13.21 1.53 3.83
N ILE A 228 -13.34 0.41 4.54
CA ILE A 228 -12.24 -0.57 4.67
C ILE A 228 -12.27 -1.47 3.44
N GLY A 229 -11.13 -1.66 2.77
CA GLY A 229 -11.04 -2.48 1.55
C GLY A 229 -9.75 -2.24 0.76
N ILE A 230 -9.69 -2.81 -0.44
CA ILE A 230 -8.57 -2.64 -1.38
C ILE A 230 -8.96 -1.71 -2.52
N PHE A 231 -8.56 -0.44 -2.44
CA PHE A 231 -8.81 0.56 -3.49
C PHE A 231 -7.53 0.95 -4.21
N LEU A 232 -6.38 0.63 -3.62
CA LEU A 232 -5.04 0.89 -4.16
C LEU A 232 -5.01 0.62 -5.67
N ASN A 233 -4.70 1.66 -6.44
CA ASN A 233 -4.52 1.54 -7.86
C ASN A 233 -3.06 1.81 -8.22
N LEU A 234 -2.52 1.07 -9.18
CA LEU A 234 -1.15 1.24 -9.67
C LEU A 234 -1.18 2.04 -10.96
N LEU A 235 -0.44 3.15 -10.99
CA LEU A 235 -0.29 3.99 -12.17
C LEU A 235 1.12 3.82 -12.75
N LEU A 236 1.16 3.57 -14.05
CA LEU A 236 2.40 3.55 -14.83
C LEU A 236 2.76 4.98 -15.21
N TYR A 237 4.00 5.35 -14.92
CA TYR A 237 4.63 6.58 -15.40
C TYR A 237 5.68 6.12 -16.40
N ARG A 238 5.52 6.46 -17.67
CA ARG A 238 6.49 6.17 -18.72
C ARG A 238 7.02 7.49 -19.25
N ILE A 239 8.34 7.63 -19.32
CA ILE A 239 8.99 8.80 -19.91
C ILE A 239 10.08 8.37 -20.89
N LYS A 240 10.32 9.22 -21.87
CA LYS A 240 11.53 9.17 -22.70
C LYS A 240 12.46 10.30 -22.30
N ILE A 241 13.70 9.99 -21.97
CA ILE A 241 14.70 10.92 -21.46
C ILE A 241 15.67 11.29 -22.58
N ASP A 242 15.68 12.55 -23.01
CA ASP A 242 16.78 13.09 -23.80
C ASP A 242 18.01 13.23 -22.88
N PRO A 243 19.18 12.62 -23.19
CA PRO A 243 20.38 12.71 -22.38
C PRO A 243 20.86 14.15 -22.10
N ASN A 244 20.45 15.12 -22.93
CA ASN A 244 20.81 16.53 -22.80
C ASN A 244 19.75 17.37 -22.06
N ILE A 245 18.66 16.75 -21.58
CA ILE A 245 17.58 17.46 -20.89
C ILE A 245 18.06 17.99 -19.54
N THR A 246 17.78 19.26 -19.26
CA THR A 246 17.99 19.81 -17.93
C THR A 246 16.98 19.21 -16.95
N TYR A 247 17.36 19.02 -15.69
CA TYR A 247 16.44 18.58 -14.63
C TYR A 247 15.12 19.39 -14.60
N LYS A 248 15.23 20.72 -14.72
CA LYS A 248 14.06 21.62 -14.73
C LYS A 248 13.06 21.31 -15.86
N ARG A 249 13.54 20.89 -17.04
CA ARG A 249 12.66 20.47 -18.14
C ARG A 249 12.11 19.07 -17.91
N LEU A 250 12.94 18.17 -17.38
CA LEU A 250 12.54 16.79 -17.11
C LEU A 250 11.43 16.70 -16.06
N VAL A 251 11.43 17.55 -15.03
CA VAL A 251 10.37 17.58 -14.00
C VAL A 251 9.04 18.16 -14.50
N GLN A 252 9.05 18.84 -15.65
CA GLN A 252 7.85 19.41 -16.28
C GLN A 252 7.19 18.44 -17.28
N GLN A 253 7.89 17.37 -17.66
CA GLN A 253 7.42 16.32 -18.56
C GLN A 253 6.48 15.35 -17.84
#